data_AF-A0A1H1D4F7-F1
#
_entry.id   AF-A0A1H1D4F7-F1
#
_cell.length_a   1.000
_cell.length_b   1.000
_cell.length_c   1.000
_cell.angle_alpha   90.00
_cell.angle_beta   90.00
_cell.angle_gamma   90.00
#
_symmetry.space_group_name_H-M   'P 1'
#
loop_
_entity.id
_entity.type
_entity.pdbx_description
1 polymer ?
#
loop_
_entity_poly.entity_id
_entity_poly.type
_entity_poly.pdbx_seq_one_letter_code
_entity_poly.pdbx_strand_id
1 'polypeptide(L)'
;MKTIYIDFTDIGDYEDFYAQLKEKLPLPDYFGDNLDALSDVITGELEMPLHIEFVNMSVDQLELFEDLLTTLEDAEDQVEDFSFTYYLEQYEDEESEEI
;
A
#
# COMPACT_ATOMS: atom_id res chain seq x y z
N MET A 1 2.72 0.39 -17.70
CA MET A 1 2.28 0.86 -16.38
C MET A 1 1.45 -0.24 -15.76
N LYS A 2 1.97 -0.83 -14.69
CA LYS A 2 1.33 -1.87 -13.91
C LYS A 2 0.69 -1.21 -12.69
N THR A 3 -0.54 -1.56 -12.35
CA THR A 3 -1.22 -1.05 -11.15
C THR A 3 -1.51 -2.21 -10.21
N ILE A 4 -1.14 -2.04 -8.94
CA ILE A 4 -1.37 -3.00 -7.87
C ILE A 4 -2.31 -2.38 -6.86
N TYR A 5 -3.40 -3.07 -6.56
CA TYR A 5 -4.37 -2.68 -5.55
C TYR A 5 -4.14 -3.50 -4.29
N ILE A 6 -4.03 -2.88 -3.12
CA ILE A 6 -3.95 -3.57 -1.82
C ILE A 6 -5.21 -3.23 -1.04
N ASP A 7 -5.95 -4.27 -0.65
CA ASP A 7 -7.24 -4.12 0.03
C ASP A 7 -7.01 -4.24 1.52
N PHE A 8 -7.21 -3.14 2.25
CA PHE A 8 -6.98 -3.04 3.68
C PHE A 8 -8.16 -3.54 4.52
N THR A 9 -9.24 -4.05 3.91
CA THR A 9 -10.40 -4.59 4.63
C THR A 9 -10.01 -5.68 5.64
N ASP A 10 -9.09 -6.57 5.26
CA ASP A 10 -8.65 -7.71 6.08
C ASP A 10 -7.19 -7.57 6.58
N ILE A 11 -6.59 -6.38 6.54
CA ILE A 11 -5.20 -6.16 6.98
C ILE A 11 -5.19 -5.63 8.41
N GLY A 12 -4.81 -6.47 9.38
CA GLY A 12 -4.69 -6.06 10.78
C GLY A 12 -3.31 -5.54 11.16
N ASP A 13 -2.27 -6.01 10.49
CA ASP A 13 -0.87 -5.68 10.79
C ASP A 13 0.06 -5.80 9.56
N TYR A 14 1.36 -5.60 9.79
CA TYR A 14 2.38 -5.68 8.74
C TYR A 14 2.54 -7.09 8.16
N GLU A 15 2.31 -8.15 8.93
CA GLU A 15 2.40 -9.53 8.43
C GLU A 15 1.31 -9.78 7.37
N ASP A 16 0.08 -9.35 7.66
CA ASP A 16 -1.04 -9.40 6.71
C ASP A 16 -0.76 -8.58 5.43
N PHE A 17 -0.19 -7.38 5.61
CA PHE A 17 0.18 -6.51 4.49
C PHE A 17 1.21 -7.17 3.56
N TYR A 18 2.33 -7.68 4.12
CA TYR A 18 3.37 -8.30 3.31
C TYR A 18 2.90 -9.60 2.66
N ALA A 19 2.01 -10.35 3.32
CA ALA A 19 1.38 -11.51 2.71
C ALA A 19 0.59 -11.13 1.44
N GLN A 20 -0.29 -10.13 1.52
CA GLN A 20 -1.01 -9.63 0.34
C GLN A 20 -0.08 -9.06 -0.73
N LEU A 21 0.97 -8.34 -0.33
CA LEU A 21 1.93 -7.74 -1.26
C LEU A 21 2.63 -8.83 -2.10
N LYS A 22 3.08 -9.92 -1.47
CA LYS A 22 3.74 -11.06 -2.12
C LYS A 22 2.84 -11.81 -3.11
N GLU A 23 1.52 -11.81 -2.88
CA GLU A 23 0.58 -12.40 -3.83
C GLU A 23 0.40 -11.57 -5.11
N LYS A 24 0.56 -10.24 -5.00
CA LYS A 24 0.31 -9.29 -6.10
C LYS A 24 1.57 -8.88 -6.84
N LEU A 25 2.72 -8.89 -6.17
CA LEU A 25 4.03 -8.59 -6.74
C LEU A 25 4.92 -9.83 -6.70
N PRO A 26 5.66 -10.13 -7.79
CA PRO A 26 6.67 -11.18 -7.80
C PRO A 26 7.89 -10.69 -7.00
N LEU A 27 7.82 -10.78 -5.68
CA LEU A 27 8.91 -10.42 -4.78
C LEU A 27 9.95 -11.56 -4.71
N PRO A 28 11.23 -11.22 -4.49
CA PRO A 28 12.29 -12.22 -4.38
C PRO A 28 12.12 -13.12 -3.15
N ASP A 29 12.64 -14.35 -3.21
CA ASP A 29 12.60 -15.33 -2.10
C ASP A 29 13.29 -14.82 -0.82
N TYR A 30 14.16 -13.81 -0.93
CA TYR A 30 14.87 -13.16 0.18
C TYR A 30 14.18 -11.90 0.71
N PHE A 31 12.98 -11.57 0.25
CA PHE A 31 12.24 -10.41 0.73
C PHE A 31 12.02 -10.49 2.26
N GLY A 32 12.50 -9.46 2.97
CA GLY A 32 12.67 -9.49 4.41
C GLY A 32 11.45 -9.12 5.25
N ASP A 33 10.27 -8.92 4.65
CA ASP A 33 9.02 -8.54 5.33
C ASP A 33 9.16 -7.32 6.25
N ASN A 34 9.80 -6.27 5.73
CA ASN A 34 10.01 -5.00 6.43
C ASN A 34 10.10 -3.82 5.44
N LEU A 35 10.05 -2.59 5.96
CA LEU A 35 10.04 -1.37 5.17
C LEU A 35 11.34 -1.14 4.38
N ASP A 36 12.48 -1.47 4.96
CA ASP A 36 13.77 -1.37 4.26
C ASP A 36 13.79 -2.27 3.02
N ALA A 37 13.33 -3.52 3.17
CA ALA A 37 13.22 -4.47 2.06
C ALA A 37 12.21 -4.01 1.00
N LEU A 38 11.11 -3.37 1.41
CA LEU A 38 10.13 -2.80 0.49
C LEU A 38 10.73 -1.66 -0.34
N SER A 39 11.44 -0.75 0.30
CA SER A 39 12.13 0.36 -0.37
C SER A 39 13.20 -0.15 -1.34
N ASP A 40 14.01 -1.14 -0.93
CA ASP A 40 15.03 -1.75 -1.76
C ASP A 40 14.46 -2.37 -3.05
N VAL A 41 13.34 -3.11 -2.95
CA VAL A 41 12.74 -3.71 -4.14
C VAL A 41 12.10 -2.67 -5.06
N ILE A 42 11.45 -1.64 -4.52
CA ILE A 42 10.83 -0.57 -5.33
C ILE A 42 11.90 0.21 -6.09
N THR A 43 13.02 0.54 -5.44
CA THR A 43 14.08 1.35 -6.04
C THR A 43 14.99 0.59 -7.01
N GLY A 44 15.08 -0.73 -6.90
CA GLY A 44 16.09 -1.51 -7.62
C GLY A 44 15.62 -2.73 -8.42
N GLU A 45 14.52 -3.37 -8.03
CA GLU A 45 14.16 -4.70 -8.55
C GLU A 45 12.80 -4.76 -9.27
N LEU A 46 11.86 -3.90 -8.91
CA LEU A 46 10.53 -3.89 -9.52
C LEU A 46 10.53 -3.29 -10.92
N GLU A 47 9.68 -3.83 -11.79
CA GLU A 47 9.51 -3.33 -13.15
C GLU A 47 8.65 -2.06 -13.19
N MET A 48 9.20 -0.97 -13.73
CA MET A 48 8.50 0.31 -13.93
C MET A 48 7.84 0.41 -15.32
N PRO A 49 6.79 1.23 -15.52
CA PRO A 49 6.10 2.05 -14.52
C PRO A 49 5.22 1.22 -13.59
N LEU A 50 5.21 1.55 -12.30
CA LEU A 50 4.43 0.88 -11.27
C LEU A 50 3.62 1.88 -10.46
N HIS A 51 2.32 1.59 -10.30
CA HIS A 51 1.45 2.31 -9.39
C HIS A 51 0.94 1.37 -8.30
N ILE A 52 1.09 1.76 -7.04
CA ILE A 52 0.50 1.07 -5.89
C ILE A 52 -0.66 1.91 -5.35
N GLU A 53 -1.81 1.27 -5.16
CA GLU A 53 -3.02 1.89 -4.65
C GLU A 53 -3.55 1.11 -3.44
N PHE A 54 -3.72 1.79 -2.31
CA PHE A 54 -4.37 1.21 -1.13
C PHE A 54 -5.85 1.58 -1.13
N VAL A 55 -6.71 0.60 -0.88
CA VAL A 55 -8.17 0.79 -0.83
C VAL A 55 -8.73 0.24 0.48
N ASN A 56 -9.88 0.79 0.90
CA ASN A 56 -10.59 0.41 2.11
C ASN A 56 -9.74 0.56 3.39
N MET A 57 -8.88 1.59 3.45
CA MET A 57 -8.14 1.88 4.68
C MET A 57 -9.06 2.51 5.72
N SER A 58 -9.03 1.99 6.94
CA SER A 58 -9.63 2.64 8.10
C SER A 58 -8.74 3.76 8.64
N VAL A 59 -9.33 4.66 9.44
CA VAL A 59 -8.58 5.74 10.10
C VAL A 59 -7.54 5.18 11.08
N ASP A 60 -7.88 4.11 11.81
CA ASP A 60 -6.96 3.46 12.76
C ASP A 60 -5.75 2.85 12.03
N GLN A 61 -5.96 2.31 10.82
CA GLN A 61 -4.87 1.79 9.98
C GLN A 61 -3.95 2.90 9.46
N LEU A 62 -4.43 4.13 9.26
CA LEU A 62 -3.53 5.23 8.88
C LEU A 62 -2.45 5.47 9.93
N GLU A 63 -2.83 5.45 11.21
CA GLU A 63 -1.88 5.60 12.31
C GLU A 63 -0.96 4.37 12.43
N LEU A 64 -1.51 3.16 12.28
CA LEU A 64 -0.74 1.93 12.37
C LEU A 64 0.31 1.79 11.26
N PHE A 65 -0.03 2.24 10.05
CA PHE A 65 0.80 2.12 8.86
C PHE A 65 1.47 3.45 8.45
N GLU A 66 1.55 4.43 9.36
CA GLU A 66 2.16 5.75 9.07
C GLU A 66 3.55 5.59 8.42
N ASP A 67 4.42 4.80 9.03
CA ASP A 67 5.78 4.56 8.52
C ASP A 67 5.78 3.91 7.11
N LEU A 68 4.81 3.04 6.82
CA LEU A 68 4.64 2.42 5.49
C LEU A 68 4.20 3.46 4.45
N LEU A 69 3.23 4.30 4.80
CA LEU A 69 2.75 5.36 3.91
C LEU A 69 3.89 6.32 3.57
N THR A 70 4.63 6.78 4.59
CA THR A 70 5.81 7.63 4.39
C THR A 70 6.87 6.96 3.53
N THR A 71 7.14 5.66 3.74
CA THR A 71 8.11 4.91 2.92
C THR A 71 7.72 4.90 1.43
N LEU A 72 6.42 4.76 1.12
CA LEU A 72 5.92 4.75 -0.26
C LEU A 72 5.88 6.15 -0.88
N GLU A 73 5.53 7.17 -0.10
CA GLU A 73 5.60 8.58 -0.51
C GLU A 73 7.06 8.98 -0.83
N ASP A 74 8.01 8.63 0.05
CA ASP A 74 9.43 8.87 -0.16
C ASP A 74 9.96 8.14 -1.42
N ALA A 75 9.42 6.95 -1.72
CA ALA A 75 9.77 6.20 -2.93
C ALA A 75 9.20 6.86 -4.19
N GLU A 76 7.98 7.42 -4.15
CA GLU A 76 7.38 8.19 -5.26
C GLU A 76 8.24 9.40 -5.64
N ASP A 77 8.79 10.11 -4.65
CA ASP A 77 9.67 11.24 -4.90
C ASP A 77 11.05 10.83 -5.45
N GLN A 78 11.53 9.63 -5.14
CA GLN A 78 12.88 9.18 -5.46
C GLN A 78 12.96 8.34 -6.74
N VAL A 79 11.89 7.62 -7.10
CA VAL A 79 11.89 6.62 -8.16
C VAL A 79 11.03 7.12 -9.32
N GLU A 80 11.68 7.46 -10.44
CA GLU A 80 10.97 7.81 -11.67
C GLU A 80 10.02 6.68 -12.10
N ASP A 81 8.82 7.05 -12.55
CA ASP A 81 7.77 6.14 -13.01
C ASP A 81 7.14 5.23 -11.92
N PHE A 82 7.45 5.45 -10.63
CA PHE A 82 6.70 4.92 -9.50
C PHE A 82 5.67 5.94 -9.01
N SER A 83 4.48 5.48 -8.61
CA SER A 83 3.48 6.35 -7.99
C SER A 83 2.66 5.63 -6.93
N PHE A 84 2.20 6.36 -5.91
CA PHE A 84 1.47 5.82 -4.77
C PHE A 84 0.23 6.65 -4.41
N THR A 85 -0.87 5.97 -4.12
CA THR A 85 -2.10 6.60 -3.59
C THR A 85 -2.78 5.69 -2.57
N TYR A 86 -3.55 6.29 -1.66
CA TYR A 86 -4.40 5.53 -0.75
C TYR A 86 -5.78 6.19 -0.60
N TYR A 87 -6.78 5.35 -0.33
CA TYR A 87 -8.16 5.75 -0.13
C TYR A 87 -8.72 5.14 1.15
N LEU A 88 -9.41 5.97 1.92
CA LEU A 88 -10.13 5.50 3.10
C LEU A 88 -11.40 4.75 2.72
N GLU A 89 -11.80 3.81 3.57
CA GLU A 89 -13.14 3.24 3.51
C GLU A 89 -14.17 4.38 3.58
N GLN A 90 -15.16 4.33 2.68
CA GLN A 90 -16.26 5.27 2.72
C GLN A 90 -17.31 4.72 3.66
N TYR A 91 -17.51 5.37 4.80
CA TYR A 91 -18.72 5.21 5.57
C TYR A 91 -19.83 5.89 4.77
N GLU A 92 -20.81 5.13 4.27
CA GLU A 92 -22.07 5.74 3.87
C GLU A 92 -22.64 6.39 5.13
N ASP A 93 -22.52 7.71 5.25
CA ASP A 93 -23.35 8.46 6.20
C ASP A 93 -24.81 8.12 5.84
N GLU A 94 -25.45 7.25 6.63
CA GLU A 94 -26.91 7.02 6.62
C GLU A 94 -27.66 8.29 7.11
N GLU A 95 -27.27 9.49 6.67
CA GLU A 95 -27.91 10.75 7.02
C GLU A 95 -28.49 11.41 5.77
N SER A 96 -29.51 10.78 5.18
CA SER A 96 -30.58 11.49 4.45
C SER A 96 -31.83 10.63 4.18
N GLU A 97 -32.36 9.97 5.21
CA GLU A 97 -33.79 9.64 5.26
C GLU A 97 -34.40 10.18 6.57
N GLU A 98 -34.50 11.51 6.69
CA GLU A 98 -35.54 12.14 7.51
C GLU A 98 -36.43 13.01 6.62
N ILE A 99 -37.54 12.40 6.18
CA ILE A 99 -38.90 12.93 5.90
C ILE A 99 -39.09 14.29 5.23
#